data_AF-A0A2I0TV14-F1
#
_entry.id   AF-A0A2I0TV14-F1
#
_cell.length_a   1.000
_cell.length_b   1.000
_cell.length_c   1.000
_cell.angle_alpha   90.00
_cell.angle_beta   90.00
_cell.angle_gamma   90.00
#
_symmetry.space_group_name_H-M   'P 1'
#
loop_
_entity.id
_entity.type
_entity.pdbx_description
1 polymer ?
#
loop_
_entity_poly.entity_id
_entity_poly.type
_entity_poly.pdbx_seq_one_letter_code
_entity_poly.pdbx_strand_id
1 'polypeptide(L)'
;MPVQYPPGNTARIAHIQPSTPFEIFTRILAARRRQKWSVDPRNSAWSKDESKFGQKMLEKMGWSKGKGLGAQEQGNTEHIKVQVKNNTLGLGAAINSEDNWIAHQDDFNQLLAELNDCHGQGETGLQHRGPFTGM
;
A
#
# COMPACT_ATOMS: atom_id res chain seq x y z
N MET A 1 45.15 14.00 65.11
CA MET A 1 44.25 14.42 64.00
C MET A 1 43.49 13.19 63.51
N PRO A 2 42.18 13.04 63.76
CA PRO A 2 41.39 11.98 63.15
C PRO A 2 40.96 12.38 61.73
N VAL A 3 41.16 11.47 60.77
CA VAL A 3 40.82 11.66 59.35
C VAL A 3 39.34 11.32 59.14
N GLN A 4 38.54 12.33 58.81
CA GLN A 4 37.13 12.18 58.48
C GLN A 4 37.00 11.60 57.06
N TYR A 5 36.49 10.37 56.92
CA TYR A 5 36.15 9.80 55.61
C TYR A 5 34.83 10.40 55.08
N PRO A 6 34.73 10.72 53.78
CA PRO A 6 33.49 11.24 53.19
C PRO A 6 32.41 10.15 53.12
N PRO A 7 31.12 10.50 53.31
CA PRO A 7 30.02 9.54 53.24
C PRO A 7 29.94 8.92 51.85
N GLY A 8 29.91 7.58 51.81
CA GLY A 8 29.88 6.79 50.59
C GLY A 8 28.73 7.19 49.67
N ASN A 9 29.07 7.38 48.39
CA ASN A 9 28.09 7.66 47.36
C ASN A 9 27.37 6.35 47.02
N THR A 10 26.31 6.02 47.78
CA THR A 10 25.40 4.92 47.44
C THR A 10 24.74 5.26 46.11
N ALA A 11 25.24 4.68 45.03
CA ALA A 11 24.59 4.72 43.74
C ALA A 11 23.16 4.18 43.90
N ARG A 12 22.16 5.07 43.84
CA ARG A 12 20.76 4.68 43.75
C ARG A 12 20.62 4.00 42.40
N ILE A 13 20.58 2.68 42.39
CA ILE A 13 20.11 1.92 41.23
C ILE A 13 18.74 2.51 40.91
N ALA A 14 18.62 3.16 39.75
CA ALA A 14 17.34 3.66 39.29
C ALA A 14 16.38 2.48 39.28
N HIS A 15 15.43 2.48 40.21
CA HIS A 15 14.36 1.50 40.25
C HIS A 15 13.56 1.71 38.97
N ILE A 16 13.83 0.90 37.96
CA ILE A 16 13.08 0.89 36.70
C ILE A 16 11.67 0.44 37.09
N GLN A 17 10.76 1.41 37.20
CA GLN A 17 9.37 1.13 37.49
C GLN A 17 8.81 0.29 36.34
N PRO A 18 8.22 -0.90 36.60
CA PRO A 18 7.57 -1.67 35.56
C PRO A 18 6.42 -0.84 35.01
N SER A 19 6.47 -0.51 33.72
CA SER A 19 5.41 0.24 33.05
C SER A 19 4.09 -0.53 33.19
N THR A 20 3.03 0.16 33.59
CA THR A 20 1.71 -0.45 33.68
C THR A 20 1.17 -0.73 32.26
N PRO A 21 0.27 -1.72 32.10
CA PRO A 21 -0.39 -1.96 30.82
C PRO A 21 -1.10 -0.72 30.25
N PHE A 22 -1.59 0.16 31.13
CA PHE A 22 -2.22 1.43 30.76
C PHE A 22 -1.23 2.41 30.13
N GLU A 23 0.00 2.51 30.67
CA GLU A 23 1.06 3.33 30.09
C GLU A 23 1.56 2.78 28.76
N ILE A 24 1.69 1.46 28.65
CA ILE A 24 2.03 0.79 27.39
C ILE A 24 0.96 1.07 26.33
N PHE A 25 -0.32 0.91 26.69
CA PHE A 25 -1.45 1.14 25.80
C PHE A 25 -1.55 2.61 25.38
N THR A 26 -1.40 3.54 26.31
CA THR A 26 -1.40 4.99 26.03
C THR A 26 -0.25 5.35 25.08
N ARG A 27 0.93 4.76 25.24
CA ARG A 27 2.07 4.96 24.33
C ARG A 27 1.85 4.38 22.93
N ILE A 28 1.08 3.29 22.82
CA ILE A 28 0.69 2.71 21.52
C ILE A 28 -0.40 3.55 20.85
N LEU A 29 -1.34 4.10 21.63
CA LEU A 29 -2.41 4.97 21.15
C LEU A 29 -1.95 6.40 20.83
N ALA A 30 -0.88 6.87 21.46
CA ALA A 30 -0.31 8.20 21.27
C ALA A 30 0.25 8.33 19.84
N ALA A 31 -0.65 8.70 18.93
CA ALA A 31 -0.44 9.14 17.55
C ALA A 31 0.76 8.48 16.83
N ARG A 32 0.47 7.39 16.12
CA ARG A 32 1.35 6.87 15.07
C ARG A 32 1.67 8.01 14.11
N ARG A 33 2.88 8.56 14.22
CA ARG A 33 3.36 9.67 13.39
C ARG A 33 3.23 9.27 11.93
N ARG A 34 2.29 9.88 11.20
CA ARG A 34 2.15 9.66 9.76
C ARG A 34 3.51 10.00 9.14
N GLN A 35 4.15 9.01 8.52
CA GLN A 35 5.37 9.25 7.76
C GLN A 35 5.01 10.26 6.66
N LYS A 36 5.52 11.49 6.81
CA LYS A 36 5.43 12.51 5.78
C LYS A 36 6.34 12.01 4.67
N TRP A 37 5.75 11.46 3.61
CA TRP A 37 6.50 11.08 2.42
C TRP A 37 7.32 12.30 1.96
N SER A 38 8.60 12.08 1.66
CA SER A 38 9.48 13.12 1.14
C SER A 38 8.84 13.78 -0.08
N VAL A 39 9.09 15.08 -0.27
CA VAL A 39 8.57 15.90 -1.39
C VAL A 39 8.88 15.25 -2.75
N ASP A 40 9.93 14.44 -2.83
CA ASP A 40 10.24 13.60 -3.97
C ASP A 40 10.37 12.12 -3.57
N PRO A 41 9.29 11.33 -3.61
CA PRO A 41 9.32 9.91 -3.25
C PRO A 41 10.15 9.05 -4.23
N ARG A 42 10.50 9.58 -5.41
CA ARG A 42 11.34 8.88 -6.40
C ARG A 42 12.78 9.42 -6.46
N ASN A 43 13.13 10.36 -5.59
CA ASN A 43 14.43 11.04 -5.57
C ASN A 43 14.89 11.54 -6.96
N SER A 44 13.94 11.94 -7.80
CA SER A 44 14.17 12.35 -9.18
C SER A 44 14.99 13.63 -9.30
N ALA A 45 14.84 14.56 -8.35
CA ALA A 45 15.61 15.79 -8.28
C ALA A 45 17.11 15.51 -8.07
N TRP A 46 17.45 14.51 -7.26
CA TRP A 46 18.84 14.11 -7.04
C TRP A 46 19.38 13.28 -8.21
N SER A 47 18.59 12.34 -8.74
CA SER A 47 19.05 11.43 -9.80
C SER A 47 19.29 12.13 -11.14
N LYS A 48 18.57 13.22 -11.42
CA LYS A 48 18.66 13.99 -12.66
C LYS A 48 19.69 15.12 -12.61
N ASP A 49 20.27 15.40 -11.44
CA ASP A 49 21.24 16.47 -11.29
C ASP A 49 22.65 15.98 -11.68
N GLU A 50 23.07 16.36 -12.88
CA GLU A 50 24.39 16.07 -13.45
C GLU A 50 25.51 16.92 -12.82
N SER A 51 25.17 17.99 -12.09
CA SER A 51 26.17 18.92 -11.54
C SER A 51 26.75 18.47 -10.19
N LYS A 52 26.23 17.38 -9.61
CA LYS A 52 26.59 16.88 -8.28
C LYS A 52 28.03 16.38 -8.21
N PHE A 53 28.61 16.48 -7.01
CA PHE A 53 29.96 15.99 -6.72
C PHE A 53 30.16 14.52 -7.12
N GLY A 54 29.20 13.64 -6.83
CA GLY A 54 29.28 12.22 -7.17
C GLY A 54 29.35 11.95 -8.67
N GLN A 55 28.54 12.64 -9.48
CA GLN A 55 28.58 12.57 -10.95
C GLN A 55 29.95 12.98 -11.48
N LYS A 56 30.43 14.17 -11.10
CA LYS A 56 31.75 14.67 -11.52
C LYS A 56 32.90 13.77 -11.10
N MET A 57 32.81 13.13 -9.93
CA MET A 57 33.83 12.19 -9.46
C MET A 57 33.85 10.90 -10.30
N LEU A 58 32.68 10.37 -10.65
CA LEU A 58 32.56 9.18 -11.51
C LEU A 58 33.09 9.47 -12.92
N GLU A 59 32.73 10.62 -13.49
CA GLU A 59 33.24 11.08 -14.79
C GLU A 59 34.76 11.20 -14.82
N LYS A 60 35.36 11.76 -13.76
CA LYS A 60 36.81 11.83 -13.62
C LYS A 60 37.50 10.47 -13.58
N MET A 61 36.79 9.44 -13.11
CA MET A 61 37.29 8.06 -13.07
C MET A 61 36.99 7.29 -14.36
N GLY A 62 36.49 7.95 -15.41
CA GLY A 62 36.23 7.36 -16.72
C GLY A 62 34.84 6.75 -16.89
N TRP A 63 33.94 6.89 -15.91
CA TRP A 63 32.56 6.49 -16.07
C TRP A 63 31.78 7.53 -16.87
N SER A 64 30.86 7.12 -17.74
CA SER A 64 30.04 8.04 -18.52
C SER A 64 28.54 7.77 -18.33
N LYS A 65 27.73 8.83 -18.44
CA LYS A 65 26.28 8.73 -18.23
C LYS A 65 25.67 7.70 -19.18
N GLY A 66 24.94 6.74 -18.59
CA GLY A 66 24.29 5.66 -19.34
C GLY A 66 25.11 4.38 -19.47
N LYS A 67 26.36 4.38 -19.01
CA LYS A 67 27.19 3.17 -18.93
C LYS A 67 27.05 2.49 -17.58
N GLY A 68 27.10 1.16 -17.57
CA GLY A 68 27.19 0.37 -16.35
C GLY A 68 28.53 0.55 -15.66
N LEU A 69 28.58 0.25 -14.36
CA LEU A 69 29.83 0.25 -13.60
C LEU A 69 30.59 -1.08 -13.81
N GLY A 70 31.91 -1.05 -13.65
CA GLY A 70 32.78 -2.22 -13.76
C GLY A 70 33.64 -2.24 -15.02
N ALA A 71 34.62 -3.16 -15.06
CA ALA A 71 35.63 -3.21 -16.12
C ALA A 71 35.06 -3.42 -17.53
N GLN A 72 33.89 -4.06 -17.65
CA GLN A 72 33.18 -4.31 -18.90
C GLN A 72 31.84 -3.57 -18.97
N GLU A 73 31.64 -2.54 -18.13
CA GLU A 73 30.37 -1.82 -18.01
C GLU A 73 29.18 -2.74 -17.67
N GLN A 74 29.44 -3.86 -16.98
CA GLN A 74 28.46 -4.92 -16.71
C GLN A 74 27.44 -4.58 -15.61
N GLY A 75 27.69 -3.51 -14.84
CA GLY A 75 26.80 -3.07 -13.77
C GLY A 75 25.49 -2.52 -14.31
N ASN A 76 24.43 -2.65 -13.51
CA ASN A 76 23.10 -2.16 -13.90
C ASN A 76 23.11 -0.63 -14.07
N THR A 77 22.55 -0.14 -15.17
CA THR A 77 22.45 1.31 -15.46
C THR A 77 21.35 1.99 -14.67
N GLU A 78 20.36 1.22 -14.21
CA GLU A 78 19.26 1.69 -13.38
C GLU A 78 19.46 1.33 -11.91
N HIS A 79 18.92 2.18 -11.03
CA HIS A 79 18.83 1.88 -9.60
C HIS A 79 17.81 0.77 -9.33
N ILE A 80 18.02 0.04 -8.24
CA ILE A 80 17.09 -1.00 -7.78
C ILE A 80 15.77 -0.33 -7.35
N LYS A 81 14.65 -0.77 -7.93
CA LYS A 81 13.30 -0.27 -7.61
C LYS A 81 12.70 -1.12 -6.50
N VAL A 82 12.26 -0.49 -5.42
CA VAL A 82 11.54 -1.14 -4.33
C VAL A 82 10.06 -0.85 -4.46
N GLN A 83 9.24 -1.90 -4.45
CA GLN A 83 7.79 -1.77 -4.41
C GLN A 83 7.35 -1.45 -2.98
N VAL A 84 6.66 -0.34 -2.79
CA VAL A 84 6.12 0.05 -1.49
C VAL A 84 4.79 -0.66 -1.29
N LYS A 85 4.72 -1.48 -0.24
CA LYS A 85 3.48 -2.14 0.15
C LYS A 85 2.65 -1.21 1.03
N ASN A 86 1.55 -0.72 0.48
CA ASN A 86 0.59 0.14 1.19
C ASN A 86 -0.63 -0.62 1.73
N ASN A 87 -0.75 -1.92 1.47
CA ASN A 87 -1.85 -2.74 1.97
C ASN A 87 -1.48 -3.45 3.28
N THR A 88 -2.50 -3.82 4.06
CA THR A 88 -2.35 -4.59 5.31
C THR A 88 -2.29 -6.10 5.07
N LEU A 89 -2.34 -6.54 3.81
CA LEU A 89 -2.35 -7.95 3.45
C LEU A 89 -1.01 -8.62 3.83
N GLY A 90 -0.96 -9.95 3.88
CA GLY A 90 0.28 -10.71 4.05
C GLY A 90 1.24 -10.55 2.86
N LEU A 91 2.53 -10.87 3.02
CA LEU A 91 3.42 -11.04 1.86
C LEU A 91 2.96 -12.28 1.08
N GLY A 92 2.75 -12.16 -0.23
CA GLY A 92 2.24 -13.25 -1.07
C GLY A 92 0.71 -13.35 -1.20
N ALA A 93 -0.06 -12.46 -0.56
CA ALA A 93 -1.48 -12.35 -0.83
C ALA A 93 -1.71 -11.78 -2.24
N ALA A 94 -2.37 -12.56 -3.10
CA ALA A 94 -2.72 -12.11 -4.45
C ALA A 94 -3.74 -10.96 -4.39
N ILE A 95 -3.51 -9.92 -5.19
CA ILE A 95 -4.38 -8.74 -5.31
C ILE A 95 -5.75 -9.10 -5.94
N ASN A 96 -5.87 -10.31 -6.46
CA ASN A 96 -6.94 -10.76 -7.35
C ASN A 96 -8.29 -11.01 -6.68
N SER A 97 -8.43 -10.79 -5.37
CA SER A 97 -9.69 -11.05 -4.65
C SER A 97 -10.65 -9.87 -4.61
N GLU A 98 -10.23 -8.67 -5.05
CA GLU A 98 -11.08 -7.48 -5.06
C GLU A 98 -11.92 -7.37 -6.33
N ASP A 99 -11.44 -7.88 -7.48
CA ASP A 99 -12.16 -7.83 -8.76
C ASP A 99 -13.34 -8.82 -8.86
N ASN A 100 -13.38 -9.84 -7.98
CA ASN A 100 -14.42 -10.88 -8.00
C ASN A 100 -15.77 -10.38 -7.42
N TRP A 101 -15.78 -9.28 -6.67
CA TRP A 101 -16.99 -8.72 -6.09
C TRP A 101 -17.87 -7.97 -7.11
N ILE A 102 -17.26 -7.36 -8.14
CA ILE A 102 -17.99 -6.58 -9.15
C ILE A 102 -18.66 -7.49 -10.19
N ALA A 103 -18.07 -8.65 -10.50
CA ALA A 103 -18.57 -9.55 -11.54
C ALA A 103 -19.94 -10.19 -11.22
N HIS A 104 -20.21 -10.50 -9.95
CA HIS A 104 -21.44 -11.23 -9.56
C HIS A 104 -22.70 -10.37 -9.52
N GLN A 105 -22.59 -9.04 -9.55
CA GLN A 105 -23.75 -8.16 -9.48
C GLN A 105 -24.57 -8.21 -10.77
N ASP A 106 -23.90 -8.24 -11.93
CA ASP A 106 -24.56 -8.27 -13.23
C ASP A 106 -25.24 -9.63 -13.49
N ASP A 107 -24.58 -10.74 -13.10
CA ASP A 107 -25.13 -12.10 -13.18
C ASP A 107 -26.40 -12.24 -12.32
N PHE A 108 -26.42 -11.65 -11.12
CA PHE A 108 -27.58 -11.69 -10.24
C PHE A 108 -28.75 -10.86 -10.78
N ASN A 109 -28.47 -9.68 -11.35
CA ASN A 109 -29.50 -8.85 -11.99
C ASN A 109 -30.10 -9.55 -13.21
N GLN A 110 -29.30 -10.25 -14.00
CA GLN A 110 -29.76 -11.04 -15.15
C GLN A 110 -30.69 -12.18 -14.71
N LEU A 111 -30.34 -12.91 -13.65
CA LEU A 111 -31.19 -13.98 -13.09
C LEU A 111 -32.55 -13.44 -12.63
N LEU A 112 -32.58 -12.28 -11.96
CA LEU A 112 -33.83 -11.66 -11.52
C LEU A 112 -34.72 -11.21 -12.69
N ALA A 113 -34.11 -10.69 -13.76
CA ALA A 113 -34.84 -10.31 -14.97
C ALA A 113 -35.48 -11.54 -15.63
N GLU A 114 -34.71 -12.62 -15.80
CA GLU A 114 -35.18 -13.87 -16.42
C GLU A 114 -36.30 -14.55 -15.62
N LEU A 115 -36.22 -14.53 -14.29
CA LEU A 115 -37.28 -15.04 -13.41
C LEU A 115 -38.58 -14.23 -13.51
N ASN A 116 -38.47 -12.90 -13.58
CA ASN A 116 -39.64 -12.03 -13.75
C ASN A 116 -40.30 -12.22 -15.12
N ASP A 117 -39.51 -12.42 -16.17
CA ASP A 117 -40.03 -12.68 -17.52
C ASP A 117 -40.73 -14.04 -17.61
N CYS A 118 -40.24 -15.05 -16.89
CA CYS A 118 -40.83 -16.40 -16.87
C CYS A 118 -42.16 -16.47 -16.09
N HIS A 119 -42.31 -15.67 -15.03
CA HIS A 119 -43.56 -15.64 -14.24
C HIS A 119 -44.66 -14.73 -14.82
N GLY A 120 -44.35 -13.83 -15.77
CA GLY A 120 -45.31 -12.89 -16.37
C GLY A 120 -46.11 -13.43 -17.56
N GLN A 121 -45.76 -14.58 -18.12
CA GLN A 121 -46.36 -15.11 -19.37
C GLN A 121 -47.49 -16.14 -19.15
N GLY A 122 -48.16 -16.10 -17.99
CA GLY A 122 -49.24 -17.03 -17.63
C GLY A 122 -50.66 -16.58 -18.01
N GLU A 123 -50.88 -15.32 -18.42
CA GLU A 123 -52.23 -14.80 -18.65
C GLU A 123 -52.24 -13.80 -19.81
N THR A 124 -52.60 -14.22 -21.02
CA THR A 124 -53.44 -13.49 -22.00
C THR A 124 -53.44 -14.16 -23.38
N GLY A 125 -54.48 -14.95 -23.62
CA GLY A 125 -54.90 -15.41 -24.95
C GLY A 125 -56.10 -16.31 -24.72
N LEU A 126 -57.33 -15.90 -25.02
CA LEU A 126 -57.91 -15.94 -26.36
C LEU A 126 -59.23 -15.13 -26.36
N GLN A 127 -59.42 -14.23 -27.32
CA GLN A 127 -60.69 -14.03 -28.04
C GLN A 127 -60.50 -13.04 -29.20
N HIS A 128 -60.25 -13.61 -30.38
CA HIS A 128 -60.16 -12.91 -31.65
C HIS A 128 -61.58 -12.57 -32.15
N ARG A 129 -61.98 -11.29 -32.14
CA ARG A 129 -63.22 -10.81 -32.77
C ARG A 129 -62.97 -10.51 -34.25
N GLY A 130 -63.59 -11.30 -35.14
CA GLY A 130 -63.84 -10.91 -36.53
C GLY A 130 -65.29 -10.43 -36.72
N PRO A 131 -65.58 -9.51 -37.65
CA PRO A 131 -66.93 -8.99 -37.86
C PRO A 131 -67.71 -9.88 -38.84
N PHE A 132 -69.00 -10.12 -38.59
CA PHE A 132 -69.89 -10.68 -39.61
C PHE A 132 -71.25 -9.98 -39.62
N THR A 133 -71.51 -9.40 -40.78
CA THR A 133 -72.70 -8.70 -41.28
C THR A 133 -73.93 -9.63 -41.37
N GLY A 134 -75.14 -9.13 -41.10
CA GLY A 134 -76.37 -9.82 -41.51
C GLY A 134 -77.66 -9.27 -40.91
N MET A 135 -78.38 -8.50 -41.75
CA MET A 135 -79.82 -8.15 -41.79
C MET A 135 -80.55 -7.72 -40.51
#